data_AF-A0A6J7FZE1-F1
#
_entry.id   AF-A0A6J7FZE1-F1
#
_cell.length_a   1.000
_cell.length_b   1.000
_cell.length_c   1.000
_cell.angle_alpha   90.00
_cell.angle_beta   90.00
_cell.angle_gamma   90.00
#
_symmetry.space_group_name_H-M   'P 1'
#
loop_
_entity.id
_entity.type
_entity.pdbx_description
1 polymer ?
#
loop_
_entity_poly.entity_id
_entity_poly.type
_entity_poly.pdbx_seq_one_letter_code
_entity_poly.pdbx_strand_id
1 'polypeptide(L)'
;MLGEYLARFGTGVAPAIVGLTGEQSQIDAAQLAAGVPLAEEMGQQHSSLLLLYGTDGEASVAFDAGNTSRDIAHDLAVVAGE
;
A
#
# COMPACT_ATOMS: atom_id res chain seq x y z
N MET A 1 29.56 10.47 -10.28
CA MET A 1 29.18 11.21 -11.52
C MET A 1 27.79 10.76 -11.97
N LEU A 2 27.02 11.59 -12.70
CA LEU A 2 25.67 11.24 -13.15
C LEU A 2 25.60 9.95 -13.98
N GLY A 3 26.57 9.71 -14.86
CA GLY A 3 26.58 8.50 -15.69
C GLY A 3 26.66 7.18 -14.89
N GLU A 4 27.43 7.18 -13.80
CA GLU A 4 27.58 6.01 -12.92
C GLU A 4 26.34 5.75 -12.07
N TYR A 5 25.59 6.81 -11.75
CA TYR A 5 24.28 6.70 -11.10
C TYR A 5 23.23 6.14 -12.07
N LEU A 6 23.20 6.64 -13.31
CA LEU A 6 22.26 6.20 -14.34
C LEU A 6 22.51 4.75 -14.79
N ALA A 7 23.76 4.28 -14.75
CA ALA A 7 24.12 2.90 -15.07
C ALA A 7 23.51 1.84 -14.12
N ARG A 8 22.94 2.27 -12.98
CA ARG A 8 22.24 1.38 -12.04
C ARG A 8 20.81 1.03 -12.48
N PHE A 9 20.25 1.78 -13.41
CA PHE A 9 18.91 1.56 -13.92
C PHE A 9 18.96 0.72 -15.19
N GLY A 10 18.07 -0.26 -15.31
CA GLY A 10 17.98 -1.10 -16.49
C GLY A 10 17.59 -0.27 -17.72
N THR A 11 18.33 -0.42 -18.82
CA THR A 11 18.02 0.18 -20.13
C THR A 11 17.11 -0.70 -21.00
N GLY A 12 16.53 -1.76 -20.40
CA GLY A 12 15.64 -2.70 -21.08
C GLY A 12 14.24 -2.15 -21.27
N VAL A 13 13.32 -3.00 -21.76
CA VAL A 13 11.90 -2.68 -21.79
C VAL A 13 11.45 -2.36 -20.37
N ALA A 14 10.73 -1.23 -20.19
CA ALA A 14 10.15 -0.89 -18.90
C ALA A 14 9.42 -2.13 -18.35
N PRO A 15 9.62 -2.47 -17.06
CA PRO A 15 8.88 -3.59 -16.48
C PRO A 15 7.39 -3.36 -16.74
N ALA A 16 6.68 -4.43 -17.10
CA ALA A 16 5.23 -4.34 -17.22
C ALA A 16 4.70 -3.72 -15.93
N ILE A 17 3.92 -2.63 -16.04
CA ILE A 17 3.30 -2.02 -14.87
C ILE A 17 2.43 -3.11 -14.25
N VAL A 18 2.81 -3.58 -13.06
CA VAL A 18 2.01 -4.50 -12.26
C VAL A 18 1.06 -3.62 -11.46
N GLY A 19 -0.17 -3.46 -11.95
CA GLY A 19 -1.16 -2.58 -11.33
C GLY A 19 -2.45 -2.48 -12.15
N LEU A 20 -3.41 -1.71 -11.65
CA LEU A 20 -4.63 -1.38 -12.38
C LEU A 20 -4.28 -0.49 -13.57
N THR A 21 -4.90 -0.78 -14.73
CA THR A 21 -4.70 -0.03 -15.97
C THR A 21 -6.06 0.34 -16.56
N GLY A 22 -6.12 1.41 -17.34
CA GLY A 22 -7.36 1.94 -17.92
C GLY A 22 -7.60 3.39 -17.54
N GLU A 23 -8.83 3.86 -17.74
CA GLU A 23 -9.25 5.21 -17.35
C GLU A 23 -9.32 5.35 -15.82
N GLN A 24 -9.08 6.57 -15.31
CA GLN A 24 -9.06 6.82 -13.86
C GLN A 24 -10.34 6.34 -13.15
N SER A 25 -11.50 6.52 -13.78
CA SER A 25 -12.79 6.06 -13.23
C SER A 25 -12.89 4.53 -13.10
N GLN A 26 -12.22 3.77 -13.98
CA GLN A 26 -12.17 2.32 -13.90
C GLN A 26 -11.20 1.86 -12.82
N ILE A 27 -10.10 2.59 -12.65
CA ILE A 27 -9.13 2.38 -11.58
C ILE A 27 -9.80 2.63 -10.21
N ASP A 28 -10.49 3.75 -10.05
CA ASP A 28 -11.18 4.11 -8.80
C ASP A 28 -12.25 3.05 -8.42
N ALA A 29 -13.03 2.59 -9.40
CA ALA A 29 -14.03 1.55 -9.19
C ALA A 29 -13.40 0.20 -8.80
N ALA A 30 -12.29 -0.18 -9.42
CA ALA A 30 -11.57 -1.41 -9.09
C ALA A 30 -10.91 -1.34 -7.71
N GLN A 31 -10.36 -0.19 -7.32
CA GLN A 31 -9.81 0.04 -5.97
C GLN A 31 -10.88 -0.06 -4.89
N LEU A 32 -12.04 0.58 -5.13
CA LEU A 32 -13.17 0.49 -4.22
C LEU A 32 -13.68 -0.96 -4.09
N ALA A 33 -13.80 -1.68 -5.21
CA ALA A 33 -14.25 -3.07 -5.20
C ALA A 33 -13.25 -4.03 -4.52
N ALA A 34 -11.95 -3.75 -4.63
CA ALA A 34 -10.89 -4.51 -3.98
C ALA A 34 -10.73 -4.17 -2.49
N GLY A 35 -11.41 -3.14 -1.99
CA GLY A 35 -11.22 -2.66 -0.62
C GLY A 35 -9.82 -2.08 -0.39
N VAL A 36 -9.18 -1.55 -1.44
CA VAL A 36 -7.86 -0.90 -1.37
C VAL A 36 -8.02 0.60 -1.65
N PRO A 37 -8.67 1.35 -0.74
CA PRO A 37 -8.79 2.79 -0.89
C PRO A 37 -7.40 3.43 -0.94
N LEU A 38 -7.26 4.48 -1.77
CA LEU A 38 -6.07 5.29 -1.85
C LEU A 38 -6.28 6.61 -1.11
N ALA A 39 -5.24 7.06 -0.41
CA ALA A 39 -5.10 8.42 0.10
C ALA A 39 -4.14 9.20 -0.81
N GLU A 40 -4.30 10.52 -0.84
CA GLU A 40 -3.38 11.42 -1.53
C GLU A 40 -2.62 12.25 -0.49
N GLU A 41 -1.29 12.24 -0.58
CA GLU A 41 -0.41 13.11 0.21
C GLU A 41 0.63 13.74 -0.71
N MET A 42 0.75 15.07 -0.66
CA MET A 42 1.68 15.85 -1.50
C MET A 42 1.58 15.55 -3.01
N GLY A 43 0.38 15.25 -3.51
CA GLY A 43 0.14 14.90 -4.92
C GLY A 43 0.57 13.47 -5.29
N GLN A 44 0.87 12.63 -4.31
CA GLN A 44 1.15 11.21 -4.52
C GLN A 44 0.05 10.36 -3.88
N GLN A 45 -0.50 9.43 -4.67
CA GLN A 45 -1.45 8.46 -4.16
C GLN A 45 -0.72 7.28 -3.50
N HIS A 46 -1.20 6.86 -2.34
CA HIS A 46 -0.70 5.71 -1.59
C HIS A 46 -1.89 4.94 -0.97
N SER A 47 -1.69 3.69 -0.59
CA SER A 47 -2.74 2.94 0.11
C SER A 47 -3.10 3.66 1.41
N SER A 48 -4.39 3.84 1.69
CA SER A 48 -4.83 4.34 3.00
C SER A 48 -4.94 3.23 4.05
N LEU A 49 -4.55 1.99 3.71
CA LEU A 49 -4.51 0.88 4.65
C LEU A 49 -3.29 0.98 5.57
N LEU A 50 -3.53 0.84 6.87
CA LEU A 50 -2.49 0.64 7.87
C LEU A 50 -2.37 -0.86 8.15
N LEU A 51 -1.17 -1.43 7.98
CA LEU A 51 -0.91 -2.84 8.24
C LEU A 51 -0.22 -3.03 9.60
N LEU A 52 -0.72 -3.97 10.41
CA LEU A 52 -0.09 -4.40 11.64
C LEU A 52 0.56 -5.77 11.43
N TYR A 53 1.86 -5.84 11.70
CA TYR A 53 2.67 -7.04 11.54
C TYR A 53 2.93 -7.71 12.88
N GLY A 54 2.85 -9.04 12.90
CA GLY A 54 3.25 -9.87 14.03
C GLY A 54 4.77 -10.07 14.12
N THR A 55 5.19 -10.86 15.10
CA THR A 55 6.60 -11.20 15.32
C THR A 55 7.17 -12.15 14.26
N ASP A 56 6.30 -12.80 13.48
CA ASP A 56 6.65 -13.65 12.33
C ASP A 56 6.98 -12.88 11.05
N GLY A 57 6.73 -11.57 11.04
CA GLY A 57 6.95 -10.71 9.87
C GLY A 57 5.86 -10.81 8.80
N GLU A 58 4.72 -11.46 9.10
CA GLU A 58 3.52 -11.44 8.26
C GLU A 58 2.52 -10.38 8.76
N ALA A 59 1.69 -9.87 7.84
CA ALA A 59 0.67 -8.89 8.18
C ALA A 59 -0.56 -9.59 8.77
N SER A 60 -0.82 -9.37 10.07
CA SER A 60 -1.92 -10.03 10.78
C SER A 60 -3.24 -9.25 10.69
N VAL A 61 -3.18 -7.91 10.56
CA VAL A 61 -4.36 -7.03 10.47
C VAL A 61 -4.15 -5.91 9.46
N ALA A 62 -5.20 -5.55 8.72
CA ALA A 62 -5.26 -4.36 7.88
C ALA A 62 -6.39 -3.44 8.37
N PHE A 63 -6.05 -2.17 8.67
CA PHE A 63 -7.00 -1.15 9.08
C PHE A 63 -7.31 -0.21 7.92
N ASP A 64 -8.58 0.09 7.71
CA ASP A 64 -9.06 1.09 6.76
C ASP A 64 -9.63 2.33 7.49
N ALA A 65 -10.21 3.26 6.72
CA ALA A 65 -10.76 4.50 7.24
C ALA A 65 -11.97 4.32 8.19
N GLY A 66 -12.55 3.12 8.25
CA GLY A 66 -13.63 2.76 9.17
C GLY A 66 -13.14 2.32 10.56
N ASN A 67 -11.85 1.96 10.72
CA ASN A 67 -11.32 1.56 12.01
C ASN A 67 -11.06 2.76 12.92
N THR A 68 -11.47 2.64 14.18
CA THR A 68 -11.23 3.65 15.21
C THR A 68 -9.91 3.39 15.94
N SER A 69 -9.45 4.40 16.68
CA SER A 69 -8.28 4.23 17.57
C SER A 69 -8.48 3.14 18.63
N ARG A 70 -9.73 2.84 19.00
CA ARG A 70 -10.04 1.74 19.95
C ARG A 70 -9.86 0.37 19.29
N ASP A 71 -10.27 0.23 18.03
CA ASP A 71 -10.13 -1.01 17.27
C ASP A 71 -8.64 -1.31 17.07
N ILE A 72 -7.86 -0.30 16.69
CA ILE A 72 -6.41 -0.41 16.54
C ILE A 72 -5.74 -0.80 17.86
N ALA A 73 -6.11 -0.17 18.98
CA ALA A 73 -5.51 -0.47 20.28
C ALA A 73 -5.84 -1.89 20.78
N HIS A 74 -7.04 -2.38 20.48
CA HIS A 74 -7.43 -3.76 20.79
C HIS A 74 -6.55 -4.76 20.04
N ASP A 75 -6.46 -4.61 18.72
CA ASP A 75 -5.73 -5.57 17.88
C ASP A 75 -4.22 -5.49 18.09
N LEU A 76 -3.69 -4.30 18.40
CA LEU A 76 -2.30 -4.14 18.80
C LEU A 76 -1.96 -4.99 20.04
N ALA A 77 -2.84 -5.04 21.04
CA ALA A 77 -2.61 -5.84 22.23
C ALA A 77 -2.65 -7.35 21.97
N VAL A 78 -3.41 -7.78 20.95
CA VAL A 78 -3.50 -9.19 20.54
C VAL A 78 -2.23 -9.59 19.78
N VAL A 79 -1.89 -8.84 18.73
CA VAL A 79 -0.77 -9.18 17.82
C VAL A 79 0.60 -8.97 18.49
N ALA A 80 0.77 -7.94 19.33
CA ALA A 80 2.03 -7.74 20.05
C ALA A 80 2.26 -8.77 21.18
N GLY A 81 1.25 -9.59 21.49
CA GLY A 81 1.36 -10.69 22.45
C GLY A 81 1.81 -12.02 21.85
N GLU A 82 1.99 -12.10 20.53
CA GLU A 82 2.37 -13.32 19.77
C GLU A 82 3.88 -13.61 19.78
#